data_AF-A0A3A4P7W4-F1
#
_entry.id   AF-A0A3A4P7W4-F1
#
_cell.length_a   1.000
_cell.length_b   1.000
_cell.length_c   1.000
_cell.angle_alpha   90.00
_cell.angle_beta   90.00
_cell.angle_gamma   90.00
#
_symmetry.space_group_name_H-M   'P 1'
#
loop_
_entity.id
_entity.type
_entity.pdbx_description
1 polymer ?
#
loop_
_entity_poly.entity_id
_entity_poly.type
_entity_poly.pdbx_seq_one_letter_code
_entity_poly.pdbx_strand_id
1 'polypeptide(L)'
;MVDLIVSILQVPGEILRNVILAIPLWIARGLFILYPVILLWWIISMEKSEVRDVIHGQTKPVDLRPFVAVSLIGQVIIYLVF
;
A
#
# COMPACT_ATOMS: atom_id res chain seq x y z
N MET A 1 -12.45 8.76 -34.15
CA MET A 1 -12.51 9.30 -32.77
C MET A 1 -11.64 8.49 -31.82
N VAL A 2 -11.71 7.16 -31.84
CA VAL A 2 -10.82 6.28 -31.05
C VAL A 2 -9.34 6.51 -31.36
N ASP A 3 -8.97 6.70 -32.63
CA ASP A 3 -7.57 6.93 -33.03
C ASP A 3 -6.97 8.23 -32.46
N LEU A 4 -7.80 9.25 -32.22
CA LEU A 4 -7.38 10.53 -31.67
C LEU A 4 -7.07 10.41 -30.16
N ILE A 5 -7.91 9.63 -29.45
CA ILE A 5 -7.72 9.29 -28.04
C ILE A 5 -6.47 8.43 -27.88
N VAL A 6 -6.31 7.40 -28.72
CA VAL A 6 -5.12 6.54 -28.73
C VAL A 6 -3.86 7.35 -28.99
N SER A 7 -3.85 8.22 -29.99
CA SER A 7 -2.68 9.03 -30.33
C SER A 7 -2.31 10.04 -29.23
N ILE A 8 -3.29 10.61 -28.51
CA ILE A 8 -3.04 11.53 -27.38
C ILE A 8 -2.54 10.78 -26.15
N LEU A 9 -3.06 9.59 -25.87
CA LEU A 9 -2.68 8.77 -24.71
C LEU A 9 -1.40 7.96 -24.93
N GLN A 10 -0.98 7.76 -26.18
CA GLN A 10 0.22 7.00 -26.51
C GLN A 10 1.49 7.67 -25.99
N VAL A 11 1.62 8.99 -26.15
CA VAL A 11 2.77 9.76 -25.67
C VAL A 11 2.92 9.69 -24.14
N PRO A 12 1.92 10.03 -23.31
CA PRO A 12 2.02 9.88 -21.86
C PRO A 12 2.14 8.42 -21.43
N GLY A 13 1.54 7.49 -22.18
CA GLY A 13 1.68 6.05 -21.95
C GLY A 13 3.11 5.55 -22.15
N GLU A 14 3.80 5.98 -23.19
CA GLU A 14 5.20 5.64 -23.42
C GLU A 14 6.13 6.29 -22.40
N ILE A 15 5.87 7.53 -22.01
CA ILE A 15 6.63 8.21 -20.94
C ILE A 15 6.49 7.42 -19.64
N LEU A 16 5.26 7.08 -19.24
CA LEU A 16 5.01 6.29 -18.02
C LEU A 16 5.69 4.93 -18.09
N ARG A 17 5.58 4.24 -19.24
CA ARG A 17 6.23 2.95 -19.47
C ARG A 17 7.75 3.05 -19.33
N ASN A 18 8.38 4.05 -19.94
CA ASN A 18 9.82 4.24 -19.88
C ASN A 18 10.28 4.56 -18.46
N VAL A 19 9.51 5.35 -17.71
CA VAL A 19 9.77 5.61 -16.29
C VAL A 19 9.68 4.33 -15.46
N ILE A 20 8.63 3.52 -15.65
CA ILE A 20 8.45 2.25 -14.93
C ILE A 20 9.58 1.26 -15.26
N LEU A 21 9.95 1.13 -16.54
CA LEU A 21 11.03 0.25 -16.98
C LEU A 21 12.42 0.72 -16.54
N ALA A 22 12.60 2.02 -16.32
CA ALA A 22 13.82 2.59 -15.78
C ALA A 22 14.01 2.28 -14.28
N ILE A 23 12.93 1.94 -13.56
CA ILE A 23 13.01 1.57 -12.14
C ILE A 23 13.48 0.11 -12.05
N PRO A 24 14.65 -0.14 -11.44
CA PRO A 24 15.09 -1.51 -11.20
C PRO A 24 14.10 -2.26 -10.33
N LEU A 25 13.85 -3.54 -10.66
CA LEU A 25 12.88 -4.38 -9.94
C LEU A 25 13.17 -4.47 -8.43
N TRP A 26 14.45 -4.42 -8.05
CA TRP A 26 14.86 -4.43 -6.64
C TRP A 26 14.43 -3.16 -5.89
N ILE A 27 14.46 -1.99 -6.55
CA ILE A 27 13.99 -0.72 -5.97
C ILE A 27 12.47 -0.76 -5.81
N ALA A 28 11.76 -1.23 -6.84
CA ALA A 28 10.30 -1.38 -6.78
C ALA A 28 9.89 -2.31 -5.64
N ARG A 29 10.48 -3.51 -5.54
CA ARG A 29 10.24 -4.45 -4.43
C ARG A 29 10.56 -3.83 -3.08
N GLY A 30 11.68 -3.12 -2.97
CA GLY A 30 12.06 -2.39 -1.76
C GLY A 30 10.99 -1.39 -1.33
N LEU A 31 10.43 -0.62 -2.28
CA LEU A 31 9.38 0.36 -2.00
C LEU A 31 8.06 -0.30 -1.56
N PHE A 32 7.69 -1.41 -2.18
CA PHE A 32 6.52 -2.21 -1.82
C PHE A 32 6.62 -2.86 -0.43
N ILE A 33 7.84 -3.16 0.04
CA ILE A 33 8.08 -3.65 1.41
C ILE A 33 8.19 -2.49 2.40
N LEU A 34 8.85 -1.40 2.00
CA LEU A 34 9.06 -0.25 2.87
C LEU A 34 7.74 0.44 3.25
N TYR A 35 6.82 0.54 2.30
CA TYR A 35 5.50 1.14 2.54
C TYR A 35 4.70 0.49 3.69
N PRO A 36 4.44 -0.84 3.69
CA PRO A 36 3.74 -1.49 4.80
C PRO A 36 4.55 -1.47 6.09
N VAL A 37 5.89 -1.47 6.04
CA VAL A 37 6.73 -1.32 7.24
C VAL A 37 6.56 0.06 7.89
N ILE A 38 6.53 1.13 7.09
CA ILE A 38 6.27 2.49 7.58
C ILE A 38 4.86 2.59 8.17
N LEU A 39 3.85 2.02 7.49
CA LEU A 39 2.49 1.98 8.03
C LEU A 39 2.40 1.21 9.34
N LEU A 40 3.12 0.09 9.45
CA LEU A 40 3.13 -0.72 10.67
C LEU A 40 3.79 0.04 11.82
N TRP A 41 4.91 0.72 11.56
CA TRP A 41 5.53 1.64 12.52
C TRP A 41 4.52 2.70 12.96
N TRP A 42 3.86 3.34 12.00
CA TRP A 42 2.93 4.43 12.27
C TRP A 42 1.77 3.98 13.16
N ILE A 43 1.18 2.83 12.86
CA ILE A 43 0.07 2.25 13.65
C ILE A 43 0.51 1.88 15.07
N ILE A 44 1.73 1.36 15.24
CA ILE A 44 2.26 1.08 16.58
C ILE A 44 2.48 2.38 17.35
N SER A 45 2.91 3.44 16.67
CA SER A 45 3.12 4.77 17.27
C SER A 45 1.84 5.54 17.56
N MET A 46 0.69 5.17 16.97
CA MET A 46 -0.60 5.82 17.22
C MET A 46 -1.13 5.57 18.63
N GLU A 47 -1.78 6.59 19.20
CA GLU A 47 -2.40 6.53 20.51
C GLU A 47 -3.56 5.52 20.54
N LYS A 48 -3.78 4.89 21.72
CA LYS A 48 -4.80 3.86 21.91
C LYS A 48 -6.22 4.35 21.68
N SER A 49 -6.45 5.65 21.77
CA SER A 49 -7.72 6.32 21.50
C SER A 49 -8.11 6.34 20.02
N GLU A 50 -7.15 6.45 19.10
CA GLU A 50 -7.44 6.61 17.66
C GLU A 50 -7.63 5.27 16.93
N VAL A 51 -7.06 4.19 17.48
CA VAL A 51 -7.08 2.84 16.87
C VAL A 51 -8.11 1.92 17.53
N ARG A 52 -8.85 2.44 18.51
CA ARG A 52 -9.93 1.75 19.21
C ARG A 52 -11.24 2.37 18.79
N ASP A 53 -11.91 1.71 17.86
CA ASP A 53 -13.26 2.10 17.49
C ASP A 53 -14.28 1.35 18.35
N VAL A 54 -15.35 2.04 18.72
CA VAL A 54 -16.50 1.43 19.38
C VAL A 54 -17.48 1.09 18.26
N ILE A 55 -17.35 -0.13 17.73
CA ILE A 55 -18.27 -0.65 16.71
C ILE A 55 -19.70 -0.54 17.26
N HIS A 56 -20.59 0.14 16.52
CA HIS A 56 -22.00 0.32 16.90
C HIS A 56 -22.63 -1.05 17.20
N GLY A 57 -22.99 -1.29 18.46
CA GLY A 57 -23.56 -2.55 18.95
C GLY A 57 -22.62 -3.44 19.78
N GLN A 58 -21.33 -3.09 19.93
CA GLN A 58 -20.42 -3.76 20.87
C GLN A 58 -20.10 -2.88 22.09
N THR A 59 -20.16 -3.49 23.28
CA THR A 59 -19.84 -2.84 24.58
C THR A 59 -18.35 -2.73 24.86
N LYS A 60 -17.48 -3.33 24.04
CA LYS A 60 -16.02 -3.25 24.20
C LYS A 60 -15.37 -2.61 22.97
N PRO A 61 -14.47 -1.63 23.15
CA PRO A 61 -13.68 -1.09 22.06
C PRO A 61 -12.81 -2.19 21.47
N VAL A 62 -12.88 -2.36 20.14
CA VAL A 62 -12.05 -3.33 19.42
C VAL A 62 -10.74 -2.66 19.05
N ASP A 63 -9.63 -3.26 19.45
CA ASP A 63 -8.30 -2.78 19.07
C ASP A 63 -8.02 -3.23 17.62
N LEU A 64 -7.95 -2.28 16.69
CA LEU A 64 -7.74 -2.58 15.26
C LEU A 64 -6.26 -2.87 14.95
N ARG A 65 -5.33 -2.52 15.84
CA ARG A 65 -3.88 -2.74 15.69
C ARG A 65 -3.52 -4.18 15.29
N PRO A 66 -3.98 -5.24 15.99
CA PRO A 66 -3.62 -6.61 15.64
C PRO A 66 -4.08 -7.01 14.23
N PHE A 67 -5.27 -6.56 13.80
CA PHE A 67 -5.78 -6.87 12.47
C PHE A 67 -4.95 -6.19 11.38
N VAL A 68 -4.63 -4.90 11.56
CA VAL A 68 -3.81 -4.19 10.58
C VAL A 68 -2.37 -4.70 10.60
N ALA A 69 -1.81 -5.02 11.76
CA ALA A 69 -0.49 -5.64 11.87
C ALA A 69 -0.41 -6.96 11.12
N VAL A 70 -1.38 -7.86 11.30
CA VAL A 70 -1.44 -9.15 10.57
C VAL A 70 -1.53 -8.93 9.05
N SER A 71 -2.37 -7.98 8.62
CA SER A 71 -2.50 -7.65 7.19
C SER A 71 -1.20 -7.12 6.58
N LEU A 72 -0.53 -6.17 7.25
CA LEU A 72 0.72 -5.57 6.80
C LEU A 72 1.88 -6.58 6.80
N ILE A 73 1.96 -7.44 7.83
CA ILE A 73 2.93 -8.54 7.88
C ILE A 73 2.68 -9.52 6.72
N GLY A 74 1.41 -9.85 6.43
CA GLY A 74 1.04 -10.68 5.28
C GLY A 74 1.50 -10.09 3.96
N GLN A 75 1.31 -8.78 3.75
CA GLN A 75 1.80 -8.08 2.55
C GLN A 75 3.32 -8.19 2.42
N VAL A 76 4.07 -7.95 3.51
CA VAL A 76 5.54 -8.07 3.51
C VAL A 76 5.99 -9.48 3.13
N ILE A 77 5.34 -10.52 3.67
CA ILE A 77 5.66 -11.92 3.35
C ILE A 77 5.40 -12.22 1.88
N ILE A 78 4.27 -11.77 1.31
CA ILE A 78 3.93 -11.98 -0.10
C ILE A 78 5.01 -11.37 -1.00
N TYR A 79 5.42 -10.12 -0.73
CA TYR A 79 6.44 -9.42 -1.53
C TYR A 79 7.88 -9.93 -1.33
N LEU A 80 8.14 -10.67 -0.25
CA LEU A 80 9.42 -11.37 -0.06
C LEU A 80 9.50 -12.66 -0.86
N VAL A 81 8.38 -13.36 -1.02
CA VAL A 81 8.31 -14.67 -1.69
C VAL A 81 8.09 -14.55 -3.20
N PHE A 82 7.29 -13.56 -3.64
CA PHE A 82 6.91 -13.33 -5.04
C PHE A 82 7.51 -12.01 -5.58
#